data_AF-A0A2G6ZQW6-F1
#
_entry.id   AF-A0A2G6ZQW6-F1
#
_cell.length_a   1.000
_cell.length_b   1.000
_cell.length_c   1.000
_cell.angle_alpha   90.00
_cell.angle_beta   90.00
_cell.angle_gamma   90.00
#
_symmetry.space_group_name_H-M   'P 1'
#
loop_
_entity.id
_entity.type
_entity.pdbx_description
1 polymer ?
#
loop_
_entity_poly.entity_id
_entity_poly.type
_entity_poly.pdbx_seq_one_letter_code
_entity_poly.pdbx_strand_id
1 'polypeptide(L)'
;MQKKIRVLLGGSLLALVAAQAQAANYATCLLDKLPGTQNDVAAQANMQVCLGKYPGGIEAIIQGQGRGLLGFNSGAECTAKKAGDTRSNRAAVLIGVACRKLYDEPVKLIPFSGKLDGEK
;
A
#
# COMPACT_ATOMS: atom_id res chain seq x y z
N MET A 1 -44.28 22.46 12.02
CA MET A 1 -43.27 21.67 12.78
C MET A 1 -42.17 21.12 11.84
N GLN A 2 -41.37 21.98 11.19
CA GLN A 2 -40.45 21.57 10.10
C GLN A 2 -38.94 21.78 10.41
N LYS A 3 -38.59 22.37 11.57
CA LYS A 3 -37.20 22.76 11.89
C LYS A 3 -36.34 21.65 12.55
N LYS A 4 -36.91 20.50 12.94
CA LYS A 4 -36.18 19.46 13.70
C LYS A 4 -35.52 18.36 12.83
N ILE A 5 -35.86 18.28 11.53
CA ILE A 5 -35.42 17.16 10.67
C ILE A 5 -34.01 17.40 10.08
N ARG A 6 -33.55 18.65 9.98
CA ARG A 6 -32.21 18.96 9.42
C ARG A 6 -31.03 18.55 10.30
N VAL A 7 -31.25 18.29 11.59
CA VAL A 7 -30.16 17.98 12.53
C VAL A 7 -29.78 16.49 12.51
N LEU A 8 -30.69 15.59 12.14
CA LEU A 8 -30.46 14.14 12.16
C LEU A 8 -29.74 13.60 10.91
N LEU A 9 -29.84 14.29 9.78
CA LEU A 9 -29.16 13.90 8.53
C LEU A 9 -27.68 14.32 8.48
N GLY A 10 -27.28 15.31 9.29
CA GLY A 10 -25.88 15.77 9.34
C GLY A 10 -24.95 14.87 10.16
N GLY A 11 -25.47 14.17 11.17
CA GLY A 11 -24.66 13.31 12.04
C GLY A 11 -24.23 11.98 11.39
N SER A 12 -25.04 11.44 10.47
CA SER A 12 -24.78 10.13 9.87
C SER A 12 -23.74 10.16 8.75
N LEU A 13 -23.53 11.30 8.07
CA LEU A 13 -22.49 11.42 7.04
C LEU A 13 -21.06 11.52 7.62
N LEU A 14 -20.90 11.99 8.86
CA LEU A 14 -19.59 12.07 9.54
C LEU A 14 -19.09 10.70 10.04
N ALA A 15 -19.99 9.73 10.23
CA ALA A 15 -19.62 8.39 10.70
C ALA A 15 -19.04 7.49 9.59
N LEU A 16 -19.38 7.71 8.32
CA LEU A 16 -18.84 6.91 7.19
C LEU A 16 -17.42 7.32 6.76
N VAL A 17 -16.97 8.54 7.10
CA VAL A 17 -15.61 9.00 6.77
C VAL A 17 -14.55 8.38 7.70
N ALA A 18 -14.97 7.84 8.85
CA ALA A 18 -14.06 7.18 9.80
C ALA A 18 -13.72 5.73 9.43
N ALA A 19 -14.40 5.13 8.45
CA ALA A 19 -14.25 3.71 8.12
C ALA A 19 -13.11 3.41 7.11
N GLN A 20 -12.37 4.42 6.63
CA GLN A 20 -11.21 4.22 5.75
C GLN A 20 -9.88 4.24 6.52
N ALA A 21 -9.87 3.68 7.72
CA ALA A 21 -8.62 3.36 8.38
C ALA A 21 -8.06 2.07 7.77
N GLN A 22 -7.44 2.15 6.57
CA GLN A 22 -6.42 1.14 6.23
C GLN A 22 -5.44 1.12 7.40
N ALA A 23 -5.30 -0.04 8.05
CA ALA A 23 -4.42 -0.17 9.21
C ALA A 23 -3.04 0.43 8.90
N ALA A 24 -2.65 1.42 9.69
CA ALA A 24 -1.42 2.16 9.46
C ALA A 24 -0.23 1.22 9.67
N ASN A 25 0.61 1.08 8.64
CA ASN A 25 1.76 0.20 8.62
C ASN A 25 2.89 0.80 7.77
N TYR A 26 4.01 0.10 7.68
CA TYR A 26 5.16 0.58 6.92
C TYR A 26 4.83 0.85 5.44
N ALA A 27 4.11 -0.05 4.77
CA ALA A 27 3.76 0.10 3.36
C ALA A 27 2.81 1.27 3.13
N THR A 28 1.77 1.43 3.95
CA THR A 28 0.83 2.56 3.82
C THR A 28 1.52 3.90 4.11
N CYS A 29 2.51 3.93 5.02
CA CYS A 29 3.37 5.10 5.21
C CYS A 29 4.19 5.45 3.97
N LEU A 30 4.81 4.45 3.33
CA LEU A 30 5.55 4.66 2.09
C LEU A 30 4.64 5.21 0.97
N LEU A 31 3.43 4.67 0.84
CA LEU A 31 2.45 5.12 -0.17
C LEU A 31 1.88 6.52 0.11
N ASP A 32 1.97 7.02 1.34
CA ASP A 32 1.64 8.40 1.70
C ASP A 32 2.79 9.37 1.41
N LYS A 33 4.04 8.95 1.67
CA LYS A 33 5.21 9.85 1.68
C LYS A 33 6.01 9.90 0.38
N LEU A 34 6.04 8.81 -0.38
CA LEU A 34 6.90 8.69 -1.56
C LEU A 34 6.34 9.26 -2.88
N PRO A 35 5.02 9.26 -3.16
CA PRO A 35 4.51 9.81 -4.41
C PRO A 35 4.98 11.25 -4.66
N GLY A 36 5.43 11.53 -5.88
CA GLY A 36 5.92 12.86 -6.29
C GLY A 36 7.34 13.19 -5.78
N THR A 37 8.02 12.24 -5.14
CA THR A 37 9.42 12.44 -4.70
C THR A 37 10.36 12.62 -5.89
N GLN A 38 11.15 13.69 -5.84
CA GLN A 38 11.94 14.14 -7.00
C GLN A 38 13.35 13.55 -7.09
N ASN A 39 13.90 13.04 -5.99
CA ASN A 39 15.26 12.48 -5.96
C ASN A 39 15.41 11.40 -4.88
N ASP A 40 16.45 10.59 -5.01
CA ASP A 40 16.65 9.41 -4.17
C ASP A 40 17.04 9.75 -2.73
N VAL A 41 17.63 10.93 -2.48
CA VAL A 41 17.95 11.39 -1.12
C VAL A 41 16.67 11.64 -0.32
N ALA A 42 15.71 12.35 -0.92
CA ALA A 42 14.40 12.56 -0.33
C ALA A 42 13.64 11.23 -0.14
N ALA A 43 13.74 10.31 -1.11
CA ALA A 43 13.13 8.98 -1.01
C ALA A 43 13.68 8.20 0.18
N GLN A 44 15.01 8.22 0.38
CA GLN A 44 15.67 7.56 1.49
C GLN A 44 15.28 8.19 2.82
N ALA A 45 15.20 9.52 2.93
CA ALA A 45 14.75 10.19 4.13
C ALA A 45 13.30 9.81 4.51
N ASN A 46 12.38 9.83 3.54
CA ASN A 46 11.00 9.41 3.74
C ASN A 46 10.89 7.93 4.16
N MET A 47 11.72 7.06 3.57
CA MET A 47 11.81 5.67 3.97
C MET A 47 12.25 5.52 5.44
N GLN A 48 13.25 6.29 5.89
CA GLN A 48 13.71 6.28 7.28
C GLN A 48 12.65 6.82 8.25
N VAL A 49 11.89 7.85 7.86
CA VAL A 49 10.74 8.34 8.64
C VAL A 49 9.71 7.21 8.83
N CYS A 50 9.40 6.46 7.78
CA CYS A 50 8.47 5.34 7.88
C CYS A 50 9.04 4.18 8.71
N LEU A 51 10.34 3.89 8.59
CA LEU A 51 10.97 2.82 9.36
C LEU A 51 11.02 3.17 10.87
N GLY A 52 11.29 4.42 11.21
CA GLY A 52 11.27 4.88 12.60
C GLY A 52 9.89 4.76 13.25
N LYS A 53 8.80 4.90 12.47
CA LYS A 53 7.42 4.70 12.94
C LYS A 53 7.01 3.23 12.97
N TYR A 54 7.52 2.43 12.03
CA TYR A 54 7.16 1.03 11.83
C TYR A 54 8.42 0.17 11.72
N PRO A 55 9.06 -0.16 12.86
CA PRO A 55 10.40 -0.79 12.89
C PRO A 55 10.43 -2.19 12.28
N GLY A 56 9.28 -2.89 12.23
CA GLY A 56 9.15 -4.19 11.55
C GLY A 56 9.25 -4.11 10.02
N GLY A 57 9.25 -2.89 9.44
CA GLY A 57 9.43 -2.67 8.02
C GLY A 57 8.39 -3.37 7.15
N ILE A 58 8.79 -3.74 5.93
CA ILE A 58 7.90 -4.39 4.96
C ILE A 58 7.57 -5.84 5.34
N GLU A 59 8.43 -6.50 6.12
CA GLU A 59 8.27 -7.92 6.45
C GLU A 59 7.23 -8.17 7.54
N ALA A 60 6.95 -7.19 8.38
CA ALA A 60 5.87 -7.27 9.36
C ALA A 60 4.46 -7.23 8.73
N ILE A 61 4.35 -7.02 7.42
CA ILE A 61 3.08 -6.87 6.71
C ILE A 61 2.69 -8.20 6.08
N ILE A 62 1.44 -8.61 6.27
CA ILE A 62 0.90 -9.82 5.64
C ILE A 62 0.70 -9.54 4.14
N GLN A 63 1.17 -10.46 3.29
CA GLN A 63 1.01 -10.35 1.84
C GLN A 63 -0.48 -10.27 1.47
N GLY A 64 -0.86 -9.27 0.67
CA GLY A 64 -2.24 -9.07 0.23
C GLY A 64 -3.16 -8.40 1.28
N GLN A 65 -2.65 -7.92 2.42
CA GLN A 65 -3.46 -7.32 3.49
C GLN A 65 -4.25 -6.07 3.06
N GLY A 66 -3.84 -5.40 1.99
CA GLY A 66 -4.53 -4.23 1.44
C GLY A 66 -5.67 -4.56 0.46
N ARG A 67 -5.83 -5.82 0.06
CA ARG A 67 -6.92 -6.25 -0.85
C ARG A 67 -8.29 -6.08 -0.18
N GLY A 68 -9.31 -5.74 -0.96
CA GLY A 68 -10.68 -5.55 -0.48
C GLY A 68 -11.53 -4.76 -1.47
N LEU A 69 -12.81 -4.52 -1.14
CA LEU A 69 -13.78 -3.87 -2.04
C LEU A 69 -13.40 -2.44 -2.48
N LEU A 70 -12.55 -1.75 -1.72
CA LEU A 70 -12.11 -0.38 -1.99
C LEU A 70 -10.59 -0.30 -2.29
N GLY A 71 -9.90 -1.43 -2.40
CA GLY A 71 -8.47 -1.50 -2.67
C GLY A 71 -8.15 -1.61 -4.16
N PHE A 72 -6.85 -1.59 -4.50
CA PHE A 72 -6.41 -1.92 -5.86
C PHE A 72 -6.52 -3.44 -6.11
N ASN A 73 -6.73 -3.83 -7.37
CA ASN A 73 -6.86 -5.25 -7.74
C ASN A 73 -5.51 -5.96 -7.79
N SER A 74 -4.42 -5.21 -7.99
CA SER A 74 -3.05 -5.72 -8.01
C SER A 74 -2.05 -4.67 -7.54
N GLY A 75 -0.87 -5.14 -7.15
CA GLY A 75 0.28 -4.28 -6.88
C GLY A 75 0.73 -3.49 -8.10
N ALA A 76 0.60 -4.04 -9.30
CA ALA A 76 0.91 -3.35 -10.55
C ALA A 76 -0.01 -2.14 -10.79
N GLU A 77 -1.32 -2.31 -10.60
CA GLU A 77 -2.31 -1.23 -10.71
C GLU A 77 -2.03 -0.11 -9.69
N CYS A 78 -1.81 -0.49 -8.43
CA CYS A 78 -1.41 0.44 -7.37
C CYS A 78 -0.14 1.21 -7.74
N THR A 79 0.88 0.51 -8.25
CA THR A 79 2.17 1.11 -8.59
C THR A 79 2.02 2.10 -9.73
N ALA A 80 1.32 1.72 -10.80
CA ALA A 80 1.06 2.60 -11.94
C ALA A 80 0.34 3.89 -11.48
N LYS A 81 -0.63 3.76 -10.56
CA LYS A 81 -1.37 4.91 -10.04
C LYS A 81 -0.55 5.79 -9.10
N LYS A 82 0.25 5.21 -8.20
CA LYS A 82 0.94 5.93 -7.12
C LYS A 82 2.33 6.41 -7.49
N ALA A 83 3.03 5.72 -8.39
CA ALA A 83 4.38 6.09 -8.82
C ALA A 83 4.41 6.91 -10.11
N GLY A 84 3.28 7.06 -10.83
CA GLY A 84 3.23 7.67 -12.16
C GLY A 84 3.89 9.06 -12.28
N ASP A 85 3.78 9.88 -11.23
CA ASP A 85 4.36 11.23 -11.19
C ASP A 85 5.66 11.32 -10.38
N THR A 86 6.29 10.18 -10.05
CA THR A 86 7.47 10.12 -9.18
C THR A 86 8.76 10.04 -10.00
N ARG A 87 9.61 11.06 -9.93
CA ARG A 87 10.87 11.11 -10.69
C ARG A 87 12.00 10.29 -10.06
N SER A 88 12.00 10.12 -8.75
CA SER A 88 13.00 9.29 -8.06
C SER A 88 12.80 7.80 -8.38
N ASN A 89 13.84 7.16 -8.91
CA ASN A 89 13.85 5.72 -9.14
C ASN A 89 13.72 4.94 -7.81
N ARG A 90 14.44 5.39 -6.77
CA ARG A 90 14.36 4.78 -5.44
C ARG A 90 12.92 4.83 -4.89
N ALA A 91 12.27 5.99 -4.97
CA ALA A 91 10.90 6.15 -4.52
C ALA A 91 9.93 5.28 -5.33
N ALA A 92 10.03 5.28 -6.66
CA ALA A 92 9.19 4.45 -7.52
C ALA A 92 9.31 2.95 -7.21
N VAL A 93 10.53 2.47 -6.97
CA VAL A 93 10.76 1.07 -6.55
C VAL A 93 10.13 0.77 -5.20
N LEU A 94 10.31 1.64 -4.21
CA LEU A 94 9.74 1.46 -2.87
C LEU A 94 8.21 1.51 -2.88
N ILE A 95 7.60 2.40 -3.69
CA ILE A 95 6.15 2.41 -3.95
C ILE A 95 5.74 1.06 -4.54
N GLY A 96 6.49 0.55 -5.53
CA GLY A 96 6.22 -0.75 -6.14
C GLY A 96 6.26 -1.90 -5.15
N VAL A 97 7.26 -1.94 -4.26
CA VAL A 97 7.37 -2.95 -3.20
C VAL A 97 6.18 -2.87 -2.23
N ALA A 98 5.84 -1.67 -1.77
CA ALA A 98 4.71 -1.44 -0.88
C ALA A 98 3.38 -1.88 -1.52
N CYS A 99 3.15 -1.48 -2.77
CA CYS A 99 1.98 -1.86 -3.54
C CYS A 99 1.88 -3.37 -3.73
N ARG A 100 2.97 -4.05 -4.13
CA ARG A 100 2.96 -5.52 -4.29
C ARG A 100 2.72 -6.23 -2.98
N LYS A 101 3.37 -5.82 -1.88
CA LYS A 101 3.13 -6.42 -0.56
C LYS A 101 1.66 -6.30 -0.14
N LEU A 102 1.02 -5.16 -0.40
CA LEU A 102 -0.36 -4.90 0.01
C LEU A 102 -1.40 -5.53 -0.92
N TYR A 103 -1.16 -5.60 -2.22
CA TYR A 103 -2.23 -5.89 -3.20
C TYR A 103 -1.98 -7.12 -4.06
N ASP A 104 -0.78 -7.69 -4.13
CA ASP A 104 -0.57 -8.96 -4.85
C ASP A 104 -1.03 -10.14 -3.99
N GLU A 105 -1.54 -11.17 -4.64
CA GLU A 105 -1.86 -12.42 -3.97
C GLU A 105 -0.58 -13.12 -3.48
N PRO A 106 -0.65 -13.88 -2.37
CA PRO A 106 0.45 -14.72 -1.94
C PRO A 106 0.87 -15.68 -3.05
N VAL A 107 2.15 -15.69 -3.40
CA VAL A 107 2.69 -16.67 -4.35
C VAL A 107 2.58 -18.05 -3.72
N LYS A 108 1.84 -18.94 -4.38
CA LYS A 108 1.81 -20.36 -4.03
C LYS A 108 3.05 -21.03 -4.62
N LEU A 109 4.07 -21.24 -3.80
CA LEU A 109 5.25 -21.99 -4.19
C LEU A 109 4.88 -23.47 -4.29
N ILE A 110 4.82 -23.98 -5.51
CA ILE A 110 4.74 -25.42 -5.77
C ILE A 110 6.18 -25.94 -5.95
N PRO A 111 6.61 -26.94 -5.17
CA PRO A 111 7.91 -27.57 -5.36
C PRO A 111 8.03 -28.06 -6.80
N PHE A 112 9.17 -27.77 -7.43
CA PHE A 112 9.47 -28.35 -8.73
C PHE A 112 9.60 -29.87 -8.57
N SER A 113 8.74 -30.61 -9.28
CA SER A 113 8.74 -32.09 -9.30
C SER A 113 9.24 -32.66 -10.62
N GLY A 114 9.74 -31.81 -11.52
CA GLY A 114 10.31 -32.24 -12.79
C GLY A 114 11.74 -32.76 -12.65
N LYS A 115 12.24 -33.33 -13.74
CA LYS A 115 13.66 -33.66 -13.89
C LYS A 115 14.39 -32.40 -14.35
N LEU A 116 15.52 -32.06 -13.73
CA LEU A 116 16.35 -30.98 -14.25
C LEU A 116 17.00 -31.45 -15.56
N ASP A 117 17.15 -30.53 -16.52
CA ASP A 117 17.84 -30.81 -17.77
C ASP A 117 19.24 -31.37 -17.44
N GLY A 118 19.50 -32.63 -17.83
CA GLY A 118 20.78 -33.29 -17.62
C GLY A 118 20.87 -34.27 -16.45
N GLU A 119 19.83 -34.46 -15.63
CA GLU A 119 19.77 -35.63 -14.75
C GLU A 119 19.63 -36.90 -15.62
N LYS A 120 20.51 -37.88 -15.42
CA LYS A 120 20.42 -39.22 -16.05
C LYS A 120 19.55 -40.13 -15.20
#